data_AF-A0A2E6RG18-F1
#
_entry.id   AF-A0A2E6RG18-F1
#
_cell.length_a   1.000
_cell.length_b   1.000
_cell.length_c   1.000
_cell.angle_alpha   90.00
_cell.angle_beta   90.00
_cell.angle_gamma   90.00
#
_symmetry.space_group_name_H-M   'P 1'
#
loop_
_entity.id
_entity.type
_entity.pdbx_description
1 polymer ?
#
loop_
_entity_poly.entity_id
_entity_poly.type
_entity_poly.pdbx_seq_one_letter_code
_entity_poly.pdbx_strand_id
1 'polypeptide(L)'
;MRKLIARVAGQAGMRQTLLVAATVLLVSACSTAPPPRAEPDPADASSPRTDDEPKASSSSSRPDPVSTPRPVNEKTPVRTAPAPEAPPAREPADVSGAAEPGPETGTEPATSAAPAESRPSIAPARTPAPASLDGRIVLDVSQVDDVDDDSIRDTIVYFKPVGAAPPVEPGDFEIRTQRKRLLPGVLVVPVGSTVAFPNQDDILHNVFSVSPAANFDLGLYGEGESKSHTFSEPGLAVIHCNVHHAMRADVLVVDTPFFARADSDGRFSMEGVEAKAGELVAWHPRAGFMRRQITLPTESPLELELTLVRPRIPDHLNKSGQPYRPERPSRR
;
A
#
# COMPACT_ATOMS: atom_id res chain seq x y z
N MET A 1 -27.04 5.06 -40.78
CA MET A 1 -26.37 4.25 -41.82
C MET A 1 -26.10 2.87 -41.18
N ARG A 2 -26.68 1.74 -41.64
CA ARG A 2 -26.24 0.86 -42.76
C ARG A 2 -24.72 0.56 -42.66
N LYS A 3 -24.18 -0.65 -42.51
CA LYS A 3 -24.57 -2.07 -42.83
C LYS A 3 -23.99 -3.03 -41.74
N LEU A 4 -24.57 -4.17 -41.35
CA LEU A 4 -24.88 -5.46 -42.02
C LEU A 4 -23.69 -6.44 -42.16
N ILE A 5 -24.02 -7.74 -42.01
CA ILE A 5 -23.21 -8.98 -42.12
C ILE A 5 -22.50 -9.31 -40.79
N ALA A 6 -22.51 -10.54 -40.23
CA ALA A 6 -22.99 -11.86 -40.70
C ALA A 6 -23.86 -12.63 -39.65
N ARG A 7 -24.14 -13.92 -39.93
CA ARG A 7 -24.50 -15.01 -39.02
C ARG A 7 -23.80 -16.29 -39.51
N VAL A 8 -23.46 -17.22 -38.62
CA VAL A 8 -23.27 -18.64 -38.95
C VAL A 8 -24.24 -19.44 -38.08
N ALA A 9 -24.94 -20.40 -38.67
CA ALA A 9 -25.92 -21.25 -37.98
C ALA A 9 -25.52 -22.72 -38.14
N GLY A 10 -25.59 -23.46 -37.03
CA GLY A 10 -25.50 -24.93 -37.00
C GLY A 10 -26.78 -25.51 -36.40
N GLN A 11 -27.46 -26.36 -37.17
CA GLN A 11 -28.57 -27.21 -36.74
C GLN A 11 -28.09 -28.35 -35.81
N ALA A 12 -28.92 -29.14 -35.14
CA ALA A 12 -30.26 -28.98 -34.57
C ALA A 12 -30.58 -30.24 -33.75
N GLY A 13 -31.46 -30.15 -32.74
CA GLY A 13 -31.95 -31.33 -32.03
C GLY A 13 -32.62 -31.00 -30.69
N MET A 14 -33.78 -31.53 -30.29
CA MET A 14 -35.07 -31.80 -30.93
C MET A 14 -36.01 -32.24 -29.78
N ARG A 15 -37.09 -31.48 -29.53
CA ARG A 15 -38.35 -31.87 -28.85
C ARG A 15 -38.35 -32.35 -27.38
N GLN A 16 -38.97 -31.53 -26.52
CA GLN A 16 -40.18 -31.80 -25.70
C GLN A 16 -40.49 -30.49 -24.95
N THR A 17 -41.53 -29.72 -25.25
CA THR A 17 -42.97 -29.97 -25.06
C THR A 17 -43.34 -30.33 -23.62
N LEU A 18 -43.53 -29.30 -22.79
CA LEU A 18 -44.60 -29.33 -21.79
C LEU A 18 -45.29 -27.96 -21.72
N LEU A 19 -46.62 -27.99 -21.62
CA LEU A 19 -47.52 -26.85 -21.71
C LEU A 19 -48.21 -26.70 -20.35
N VAL A 20 -48.05 -25.55 -19.67
CA VAL A 20 -48.95 -25.15 -18.58
C VAL A 20 -49.30 -23.69 -18.77
N ALA A 21 -50.58 -23.43 -18.99
CA ALA A 21 -51.16 -22.09 -19.01
C ALA A 21 -51.98 -21.87 -17.74
N ALA A 22 -51.79 -20.73 -17.08
CA ALA A 22 -52.74 -20.14 -16.15
C ALA A 22 -52.50 -18.61 -16.13
N THR A 23 -53.25 -17.83 -16.91
CA THR A 23 -54.54 -17.20 -16.56
C THR A 23 -54.35 -15.78 -16.03
N VAL A 24 -55.03 -14.84 -16.69
CA VAL A 24 -54.99 -13.39 -16.45
C VAL A 24 -55.72 -13.02 -15.17
N LEU A 25 -55.19 -12.05 -14.42
CA LEU A 25 -55.97 -11.22 -13.51
C LEU A 25 -55.59 -9.74 -13.70
N LEU A 26 -56.48 -9.01 -14.38
CA LEU A 26 -56.47 -7.56 -14.46
C LEU A 26 -56.99 -6.97 -13.14
N VAL A 27 -56.23 -6.08 -12.50
CA VAL A 27 -56.77 -5.16 -11.49
C VAL A 27 -56.37 -3.73 -11.83
N SER A 28 -57.39 -2.88 -11.80
CA SER A 28 -57.46 -1.49 -12.24
C SER A 28 -56.41 -0.54 -11.64
N ALA A 29 -56.18 0.55 -12.36
CA ALA A 29 -55.29 1.64 -11.98
C ALA A 29 -55.75 2.45 -10.75
N CYS A 30 -54.78 3.05 -10.06
CA CYS A 30 -54.94 4.35 -9.42
C CYS A 30 -53.79 5.26 -9.85
N SER A 31 -54.15 6.43 -10.39
CA SER A 31 -53.22 7.46 -10.84
C SER A 31 -52.95 8.46 -9.73
N THR A 32 -51.68 8.77 -9.47
CA THR A 32 -51.29 9.92 -8.63
C THR A 32 -50.23 10.72 -9.37
N ALA A 33 -50.63 11.87 -9.88
CA ALA A 33 -49.72 12.83 -10.53
C ALA A 33 -48.86 13.56 -9.48
N PRO A 34 -47.60 13.91 -9.79
CA PRO A 34 -46.79 14.76 -8.93
C PRO A 34 -47.29 16.22 -8.96
N PRO A 35 -47.12 17.00 -7.87
CA PRO A 35 -47.48 18.41 -7.84
C PRO A 35 -46.59 19.26 -8.76
N PRO A 36 -47.08 20.40 -9.28
CA PRO A 36 -46.32 21.25 -10.18
C PRO A 36 -45.14 21.95 -9.50
N ARG A 37 -44.10 22.25 -10.29
CA ARG A 37 -42.97 23.09 -9.88
C ARG A 37 -43.43 24.53 -9.74
N ALA A 38 -42.94 25.23 -8.73
CA ALA A 38 -43.03 26.69 -8.66
C ALA A 38 -42.02 27.31 -9.63
N GLU A 39 -42.49 28.19 -10.51
CA GLU A 39 -41.64 29.12 -11.27
C GLU A 39 -41.42 30.43 -10.45
N PRO A 40 -40.31 31.15 -10.67
CA PRO A 40 -40.01 32.37 -9.92
C PRO A 40 -40.74 33.61 -10.47
N ASP A 41 -41.14 34.51 -9.57
CA ASP A 41 -41.68 35.83 -9.93
C ASP A 41 -40.64 36.72 -10.66
N PRO A 42 -41.05 37.45 -11.72
CA PRO A 42 -40.28 38.55 -12.31
C PRO A 42 -40.74 39.93 -11.78
N ALA A 43 -39.89 40.95 -12.02
CA ALA A 43 -39.98 42.33 -11.51
C ALA A 43 -39.52 42.50 -10.03
N ASP A 44 -38.88 43.60 -9.64
CA ASP A 44 -38.86 44.94 -10.26
C ASP A 44 -37.44 45.53 -10.44
N ALA A 45 -37.35 46.56 -11.28
CA ALA A 45 -36.14 47.31 -11.61
C ALA A 45 -36.22 48.77 -11.09
N SER A 46 -35.17 49.56 -11.37
CA SER A 46 -35.02 51.01 -11.06
C SER A 46 -34.58 51.30 -9.61
N SER A 47 -33.28 51.53 -9.34
CA SER A 47 -32.49 52.77 -9.61
C SER A 47 -32.60 53.83 -8.48
N PRO A 48 -31.61 54.75 -8.30
CA PRO A 48 -30.49 55.07 -9.18
C PRO A 48 -29.08 54.95 -8.55
N ARG A 49 -28.08 55.15 -9.42
CA ARG A 49 -26.69 55.48 -9.04
C ARG A 49 -26.60 56.96 -8.64
N THR A 50 -25.58 57.30 -7.84
CA THR A 50 -25.01 58.65 -7.77
C THR A 50 -23.49 58.53 -7.85
N ASP A 51 -22.87 59.40 -8.64
CA ASP A 51 -21.47 59.32 -9.06
C ASP A 51 -20.49 60.01 -8.07
N ASP A 52 -19.18 59.84 -8.34
CA ASP A 52 -18.01 60.71 -8.02
C ASP A 52 -17.88 61.37 -6.61
N GLU A 53 -16.75 61.33 -5.90
CA GLU A 53 -15.35 61.60 -6.30
C GLU A 53 -14.36 61.07 -5.21
N PRO A 54 -13.02 61.09 -5.41
CA PRO A 54 -12.05 60.44 -4.52
C PRO A 54 -11.47 61.35 -3.42
N LYS A 55 -11.00 60.74 -2.31
CA LYS A 55 -10.01 61.36 -1.41
C LYS A 55 -8.93 60.39 -0.95
N ALA A 56 -7.70 60.91 -0.91
CA ALA A 56 -6.49 60.18 -0.57
C ALA A 56 -6.15 60.22 0.93
N SER A 57 -5.34 59.26 1.35
CA SER A 57 -4.23 59.43 2.31
C SER A 57 -4.50 60.04 3.69
N SER A 58 -4.73 59.16 4.68
CA SER A 58 -4.08 59.21 6.01
C SER A 58 -4.19 57.81 6.65
N SER A 59 -3.10 57.10 6.94
CA SER A 59 -2.11 57.36 7.99
C SER A 59 -2.75 57.57 9.37
N SER A 60 -3.02 56.46 10.07
CA SER A 60 -2.92 56.41 11.54
C SER A 60 -2.55 55.01 12.00
N SER A 61 -1.33 54.85 12.49
CA SER A 61 -0.88 53.63 13.14
C SER A 61 -1.62 53.43 14.46
N ARG A 62 -2.01 52.20 14.77
CA ARG A 62 -2.27 51.75 16.15
C ARG A 62 -1.47 50.47 16.39
N PRO A 63 -0.65 50.40 17.47
CA PRO A 63 0.18 49.24 17.74
C PRO A 63 -0.61 48.08 18.36
N ASP A 64 -0.06 46.88 18.24
CA ASP A 64 -0.62 45.65 18.78
C ASP A 64 -0.75 45.67 20.32
N PRO A 65 -1.78 45.02 20.90
CA PRO A 65 -1.81 44.73 22.32
C PRO A 65 -0.77 43.65 22.66
N VAL A 66 0.36 44.08 23.21
CA VAL A 66 1.41 43.21 23.79
C VAL A 66 0.78 42.20 24.74
N SER A 67 0.83 40.92 24.37
CA SER A 67 0.53 39.83 25.29
C SER A 67 1.76 39.55 26.15
N THR A 68 1.64 39.79 27.45
CA THR A 68 2.72 39.59 28.42
C THR A 68 3.02 38.09 28.61
N PRO A 69 4.30 37.68 28.65
CA PRO A 69 4.65 36.31 29.01
C PRO A 69 4.36 36.07 30.51
N ARG A 70 3.70 34.96 30.82
CA ARG A 70 3.53 34.50 32.21
C ARG A 70 4.89 34.01 32.76
N PRO A 71 5.16 34.18 34.06
CA PRO A 71 6.44 33.80 34.64
C PRO A 71 6.61 32.27 34.65
N VAL A 72 7.81 31.84 34.26
CA VAL A 72 8.29 30.48 34.51
C VAL A 72 8.61 30.37 36.00
N ASN A 73 8.18 29.29 36.66
CA ASN A 73 8.73 28.92 37.96
C ASN A 73 9.04 27.42 38.00
N GLU A 74 10.05 27.08 38.80
CA GLU A 74 10.86 25.88 38.63
C GLU A 74 10.44 24.68 39.50
N LYS A 75 10.98 23.50 39.16
CA LYS A 75 11.15 22.29 40.01
C LYS A 75 9.91 21.54 40.53
N THR A 76 9.67 20.37 39.96
CA THR A 76 9.34 19.10 40.66
C THR A 76 9.79 17.93 39.74
N PRO A 77 10.41 16.85 40.23
CA PRO A 77 11.23 15.98 39.38
C PRO A 77 10.44 14.93 38.56
N VAL A 78 10.94 14.64 37.36
CA VAL A 78 10.50 13.52 36.53
C VAL A 78 11.10 12.22 37.07
N ARG A 79 10.27 11.19 37.28
CA ARG A 79 10.76 9.81 37.48
C ARG A 79 11.27 9.25 36.17
N THR A 80 12.59 9.15 36.03
CA THR A 80 13.24 8.41 34.94
C THR A 80 12.88 6.93 35.03
N ALA A 81 12.40 6.33 33.94
CA ALA A 81 12.30 4.88 33.81
C ALA A 81 13.70 4.30 33.55
N PRO A 82 14.08 3.16 34.16
CA PRO A 82 15.41 2.57 33.96
C PRO A 82 15.59 2.08 32.51
N ALA A 83 16.82 2.21 32.00
CA ALA A 83 17.22 1.66 30.72
C ALA A 83 17.30 0.13 30.76
N PRO A 84 17.10 -0.58 29.63
CA PRO A 84 17.33 -2.02 29.56
C PRO A 84 18.84 -2.34 29.71
N GLU A 85 19.13 -3.36 30.50
CA GLU A 85 20.47 -3.81 30.85
C GLU A 85 21.11 -4.58 29.67
N ALA A 86 22.36 -4.24 29.34
CA ALA A 86 23.10 -4.90 28.27
C ALA A 86 23.68 -6.25 28.73
N PRO A 87 23.74 -7.29 27.87
CA PRO A 87 24.35 -8.57 28.24
C PRO A 87 25.88 -8.41 28.42
N PRO A 88 26.49 -9.09 29.39
CA PRO A 88 27.92 -8.94 29.68
C PRO A 88 28.80 -9.53 28.58
N ALA A 89 29.86 -8.80 28.23
CA ALA A 89 30.93 -9.29 27.37
C ALA A 89 31.71 -10.42 28.06
N ARG A 90 32.15 -11.42 27.28
CA ARG A 90 33.13 -12.41 27.75
C ARG A 90 34.54 -11.86 27.56
N GLU A 91 35.30 -11.78 28.64
CA GLU A 91 36.76 -11.53 28.56
C GLU A 91 37.49 -12.73 27.94
N PRO A 92 38.63 -12.50 27.26
CA PRO A 92 39.48 -13.56 26.74
C PRO A 92 40.33 -14.18 27.86
N ALA A 93 40.45 -15.51 27.87
CA ALA A 93 41.39 -16.19 28.74
C ALA A 93 42.79 -16.17 28.11
N ASP A 94 43.72 -15.47 28.76
CA ASP A 94 45.15 -15.52 28.48
C ASP A 94 45.77 -16.77 29.14
N VAL A 95 46.51 -17.57 28.37
CA VAL A 95 47.37 -18.65 28.89
C VAL A 95 48.69 -18.62 28.12
N SER A 96 49.63 -17.86 28.67
CA SER A 96 51.06 -18.04 28.39
C SER A 96 51.67 -19.02 29.38
N GLY A 97 52.37 -20.03 28.88
CA GLY A 97 53.01 -21.07 29.69
C GLY A 97 53.96 -21.92 28.85
N ALA A 98 55.23 -21.52 28.79
CA ALA A 98 56.27 -22.23 28.05
C ALA A 98 56.96 -23.30 28.90
N ALA A 99 57.25 -24.45 28.30
CA ALA A 99 58.25 -25.42 28.76
C ALA A 99 58.77 -26.25 27.58
N GLU A 100 60.09 -26.41 27.48
CA GLU A 100 60.76 -27.29 26.51
C GLU A 100 60.62 -28.78 26.88
N PRO A 101 60.84 -29.70 25.91
CA PRO A 101 61.34 -31.03 26.20
C PRO A 101 62.74 -31.28 25.60
N GLY A 102 63.68 -31.67 26.47
CA GLY A 102 64.89 -32.39 26.08
C GLY A 102 64.59 -33.86 25.71
N PRO A 103 65.58 -34.61 25.18
CA PRO A 103 65.36 -35.89 24.51
C PRO A 103 65.30 -37.10 25.45
N GLU A 104 64.76 -38.23 24.96
CA GLU A 104 65.49 -39.50 24.70
C GLU A 104 64.57 -40.72 24.48
N THR A 105 64.96 -41.55 23.49
CA THR A 105 64.74 -43.00 23.33
C THR A 105 63.38 -43.68 23.59
N GLY A 106 62.81 -44.26 22.51
CA GLY A 106 62.70 -45.73 22.43
C GLY A 106 61.31 -46.39 22.46
N THR A 107 61.13 -47.36 21.55
CA THR A 107 60.21 -48.53 21.61
C THR A 107 58.79 -48.37 21.05
N GLU A 108 58.50 -49.05 19.94
CA GLU A 108 57.13 -49.36 19.48
C GLU A 108 56.42 -50.35 20.43
N PRO A 109 55.08 -50.41 20.41
CA PRO A 109 54.53 -51.63 19.81
C PRO A 109 53.28 -51.44 18.94
N ALA A 110 53.03 -52.50 18.17
CA ALA A 110 52.07 -52.63 17.09
C ALA A 110 50.57 -52.56 17.43
N THR A 111 49.80 -52.27 16.37
CA THR A 111 48.48 -52.81 15.99
C THR A 111 47.24 -52.53 16.85
N SER A 112 46.29 -51.81 16.25
CA SER A 112 44.93 -52.34 15.99
C SER A 112 44.18 -51.39 15.03
N ALA A 113 43.88 -51.84 13.82
CA ALA A 113 43.09 -51.06 12.87
C ALA A 113 41.59 -51.30 13.11
N ALA A 114 40.89 -50.30 13.66
CA ALA A 114 39.43 -50.29 13.69
C ALA A 114 38.87 -50.03 12.28
N PRO A 115 37.76 -50.69 11.88
CA PRO A 115 37.15 -50.46 10.58
C PRO A 115 36.54 -49.06 10.50
N ALA A 116 36.91 -48.29 9.48
CA ALA A 116 36.37 -46.95 9.26
C ALA A 116 34.90 -47.03 8.82
N GLU A 117 33.98 -46.71 9.73
CA GLU A 117 32.57 -46.52 9.37
C GLU A 117 32.45 -45.41 8.31
N SER A 118 31.88 -45.78 7.17
CA SER A 118 31.78 -44.90 6.00
C SER A 118 30.74 -43.82 6.25
N ARG A 119 31.18 -42.64 6.72
CA ARG A 119 30.32 -41.45 6.80
C ARG A 119 29.67 -41.19 5.43
N PRO A 120 28.34 -41.15 5.32
CA PRO A 120 27.68 -40.82 4.07
C PRO A 120 28.07 -39.39 3.67
N SER A 121 28.68 -39.25 2.50
CA SER A 121 28.98 -37.94 1.92
C SER A 121 27.66 -37.29 1.54
N ILE A 122 27.22 -36.31 2.34
CA ILE A 122 26.09 -35.46 1.99
C ILE A 122 26.56 -34.60 0.81
N ALA A 123 26.15 -34.98 -0.39
CA ALA A 123 26.39 -34.18 -1.59
C ALA A 123 25.83 -32.77 -1.37
N PRO A 124 26.56 -31.70 -1.74
CA PRO A 124 26.08 -30.34 -1.56
C PRO A 124 24.74 -30.18 -2.29
N ALA A 125 23.77 -29.57 -1.61
CA ALA A 125 22.47 -29.28 -2.20
C ALA A 125 22.68 -28.47 -3.49
N ARG A 126 22.23 -29.01 -4.62
CA ARG A 126 22.28 -28.29 -5.90
C ARG A 126 21.42 -27.03 -5.77
N THR A 127 22.03 -25.86 -5.95
CA THR A 127 21.29 -24.61 -6.11
C THR A 127 20.26 -24.78 -7.24
N PRO A 128 18.96 -24.56 -7.00
CA PRO A 128 17.96 -24.62 -8.06
C PRO A 128 18.27 -23.58 -9.13
N ALA A 129 18.07 -23.94 -10.40
CA ALA A 129 18.26 -23.00 -11.50
C ALA A 129 17.24 -21.84 -11.42
N PRO A 130 17.59 -20.64 -11.90
CA PRO A 130 16.64 -19.53 -12.00
C PRO A 130 15.53 -19.88 -13.00
N ALA A 131 14.29 -19.58 -12.61
CA ALA A 131 13.09 -19.70 -13.42
C ALA A 131 12.45 -18.30 -13.60
N SER A 132 11.56 -18.18 -14.59
CA SER A 132 10.60 -17.08 -14.64
C SER A 132 9.31 -17.48 -13.90
N LEU A 133 8.60 -16.46 -13.40
CA LEU A 133 7.24 -16.59 -12.90
C LEU A 133 6.36 -15.57 -13.61
N ASP A 134 5.66 -16.07 -14.63
CA ASP A 134 4.83 -15.28 -15.53
C ASP A 134 3.33 -15.48 -15.22
N GLY A 135 2.53 -14.45 -15.46
CA GLY A 135 1.09 -14.57 -15.31
C GLY A 135 0.27 -13.35 -15.74
N ARG A 136 -1.01 -13.41 -15.39
CA ARG A 136 -2.05 -12.43 -15.72
C ARG A 136 -2.99 -12.25 -14.53
N ILE A 137 -3.28 -11.00 -14.21
CA ILE A 137 -4.36 -10.57 -13.32
C ILE A 137 -5.65 -10.44 -14.13
N VAL A 138 -6.75 -10.92 -13.56
CA VAL A 138 -8.11 -10.63 -13.99
C VAL A 138 -8.82 -9.94 -12.84
N LEU A 139 -9.43 -8.78 -13.11
CA LEU A 139 -10.24 -8.08 -12.11
C LEU A 139 -11.71 -8.39 -12.33
N ASP A 140 -12.35 -8.99 -11.31
CA ASP A 140 -13.80 -9.03 -11.23
C ASP A 140 -14.29 -7.71 -10.60
N VAL A 141 -15.00 -6.93 -11.40
CA VAL A 141 -15.53 -5.60 -11.04
C VAL A 141 -17.03 -5.62 -10.72
N SER A 142 -17.65 -6.80 -10.64
CA SER A 142 -19.10 -6.97 -10.51
C SER A 142 -19.74 -6.32 -9.26
N GLN A 143 -18.94 -5.94 -8.26
CA GLN A 143 -19.39 -5.35 -7.01
C GLN A 143 -19.09 -3.83 -6.89
N VAL A 144 -18.56 -3.19 -7.95
CA VAL A 144 -18.13 -1.79 -7.92
C VAL A 144 -18.39 -1.06 -9.26
N ASP A 145 -18.97 0.13 -9.18
CA ASP A 145 -19.35 0.91 -10.39
C ASP A 145 -18.26 1.90 -10.86
N ASP A 146 -17.27 2.21 -10.02
CA ASP A 146 -16.26 3.26 -10.21
C ASP A 146 -14.86 2.70 -10.55
N VAL A 147 -14.74 1.89 -11.62
CA VAL A 147 -13.46 1.33 -12.09
C VAL A 147 -13.06 1.98 -13.41
N ASP A 148 -11.78 2.34 -13.54
CA ASP A 148 -11.16 2.81 -14.78
C ASP A 148 -10.13 1.80 -15.31
N ASP A 149 -9.80 1.90 -16.60
CA ASP A 149 -8.89 0.97 -17.28
C ASP A 149 -7.49 0.90 -16.62
N ASP A 150 -7.07 1.96 -15.94
CA ASP A 150 -5.80 2.03 -15.20
C ASP A 150 -5.84 1.28 -13.84
N SER A 151 -7.02 1.00 -13.28
CA SER A 151 -7.16 0.35 -11.96
C SER A 151 -6.48 -1.01 -11.87
N ILE A 152 -6.22 -1.70 -13.00
CA ILE A 152 -5.46 -2.96 -12.99
C ILE A 152 -3.98 -2.78 -12.61
N ARG A 153 -3.40 -1.60 -12.90
CA ARG A 153 -2.00 -1.24 -12.58
C ARG A 153 -1.77 -0.98 -11.09
N ASP A 154 -2.84 -0.82 -10.30
CA ASP A 154 -2.76 -0.79 -8.84
C ASP A 154 -2.52 -2.19 -8.23
N THR A 155 -2.54 -3.25 -9.06
CA THR A 155 -2.20 -4.61 -8.60
C THR A 155 -0.69 -4.81 -8.50
N ILE A 156 -0.23 -5.24 -7.33
CA ILE A 156 1.14 -5.69 -7.10
C ILE A 156 1.10 -7.21 -6.86
N VAL A 157 2.04 -7.93 -7.47
CA VAL A 157 2.26 -9.37 -7.28
C VAL A 157 3.65 -9.56 -6.69
N TYR A 158 3.79 -10.44 -5.71
CA TYR A 158 5.11 -10.81 -5.17
C TYR A 158 5.16 -12.28 -4.76
N PHE A 159 6.34 -12.89 -4.81
CA PHE A 159 6.56 -14.29 -4.47
C PHE A 159 7.48 -14.44 -3.26
N LYS A 160 7.00 -15.13 -2.23
CA LYS A 160 7.76 -15.51 -1.04
C LYS A 160 8.15 -16.98 -1.11
N PRO A 161 9.41 -17.31 -1.49
CA PRO A 161 9.85 -18.69 -1.49
C PRO A 161 9.83 -19.32 -0.08
N VAL A 162 9.69 -20.64 -0.01
CA VAL A 162 9.92 -21.38 1.25
C VAL A 162 11.39 -21.24 1.68
N GLY A 163 11.60 -20.98 2.97
CA GLY A 163 12.92 -20.72 3.55
C GLY A 163 13.27 -19.24 3.54
N ALA A 164 14.55 -18.91 3.51
CA ALA A 164 14.99 -17.54 3.30
C ALA A 164 14.77 -17.12 1.83
N ALA A 165 14.20 -15.94 1.63
CA ALA A 165 14.31 -15.22 0.36
C ALA A 165 15.74 -14.65 0.24
N PRO A 166 16.22 -14.35 -0.99
CA PRO A 166 17.44 -13.56 -1.15
C PRO A 166 17.28 -12.17 -0.49
N PRO A 167 18.38 -11.53 -0.05
CA PRO A 167 18.33 -10.17 0.46
C PRO A 167 17.67 -9.21 -0.52
N VAL A 168 16.95 -8.22 0.01
CA VAL A 168 16.45 -7.08 -0.77
C VAL A 168 17.32 -5.86 -0.49
N GLU A 169 17.60 -5.08 -1.53
CA GLU A 169 18.31 -3.81 -1.40
C GLU A 169 17.30 -2.69 -1.14
N PRO A 170 17.42 -1.93 -0.03
CA PRO A 170 16.65 -0.72 0.20
C PRO A 170 16.88 0.35 -0.88
N GLY A 171 15.89 1.21 -1.10
CA GLY A 171 16.00 2.35 -2.01
C GLY A 171 15.33 3.62 -1.49
N ASP A 172 15.51 4.69 -2.24
CA ASP A 172 14.83 5.97 -2.04
C ASP A 172 13.67 6.12 -3.03
N PHE A 173 12.49 6.49 -2.52
CA PHE A 173 11.25 6.61 -3.28
C PHE A 173 10.51 7.91 -2.94
N GLU A 174 9.49 8.28 -3.73
CA GLU A 174 8.70 9.50 -3.52
C GLU A 174 7.19 9.24 -3.61
N ILE A 175 6.41 9.82 -2.69
CA ILE A 175 4.97 10.04 -2.84
C ILE A 175 4.67 11.52 -2.61
N ARG A 176 4.54 12.28 -3.70
CA ARG A 176 4.25 13.72 -3.62
C ARG A 176 2.79 13.99 -3.30
N THR A 177 2.53 15.05 -2.54
CA THR A 177 1.20 15.67 -2.48
C THR A 177 1.04 16.64 -3.65
N GLN A 178 0.01 16.44 -4.47
CA GLN A 178 -0.29 17.32 -5.61
C GLN A 178 -1.79 17.24 -6.00
N ARG A 179 -2.43 18.41 -6.11
CA ARG A 179 -3.87 18.60 -6.35
C ARG A 179 -4.74 17.81 -5.36
N LYS A 180 -4.41 17.92 -4.06
CA LYS A 180 -5.05 17.21 -2.94
C LYS A 180 -5.09 15.70 -3.12
N ARG A 181 -4.01 15.12 -3.65
CA ARG A 181 -3.81 13.67 -3.81
C ARG A 181 -2.37 13.30 -3.46
N LEU A 182 -2.18 12.09 -2.95
CA LEU A 182 -0.88 11.47 -2.79
C LEU A 182 -0.57 10.68 -4.07
N LEU A 183 0.57 10.94 -4.70
CA LEU A 183 0.93 10.39 -6.03
C LEU A 183 2.37 9.82 -6.03
N PRO A 184 2.57 8.55 -6.41
CA PRO A 184 1.55 7.58 -6.85
C PRO A 184 0.63 7.14 -5.72
N GLY A 185 -0.60 6.73 -6.07
CA GLY A 185 -1.59 6.22 -5.10
C GLY A 185 -1.25 4.82 -4.57
N VAL A 186 -0.52 4.02 -5.37
CA VAL A 186 0.08 2.75 -4.94
C VAL A 186 1.58 2.82 -5.16
N LEU A 187 2.36 2.42 -4.15
CA LEU A 187 3.80 2.25 -4.22
C LEU A 187 4.17 0.88 -3.63
N VAL A 188 5.14 0.19 -4.23
CA VAL A 188 5.79 -1.00 -3.65
C VAL A 188 7.25 -0.64 -3.38
N VAL A 189 7.75 -0.99 -2.20
CA VAL A 189 9.14 -0.72 -1.78
C VAL A 189 9.76 -1.93 -1.09
N PRO A 190 11.06 -2.21 -1.28
CA PRO A 190 11.80 -3.13 -0.42
C PRO A 190 11.78 -2.70 1.05
N VAL A 191 11.80 -3.65 1.98
CA VAL A 191 11.98 -3.36 3.40
C VAL A 191 13.31 -2.62 3.66
N GLY A 192 13.30 -1.66 4.58
CA GLY A 192 14.40 -0.73 4.84
C GLY A 192 14.40 0.52 3.95
N SER A 193 13.56 0.59 2.92
CA SER A 193 13.52 1.74 1.99
C SER A 193 12.97 3.01 2.64
N THR A 194 13.40 4.17 2.14
CA THR A 194 12.91 5.49 2.57
C THR A 194 12.01 6.11 1.51
N VAL A 195 10.84 6.59 1.93
CA VAL A 195 9.91 7.34 1.06
C VAL A 195 9.92 8.81 1.49
N ALA A 196 10.21 9.71 0.56
CA ALA A 196 10.03 11.14 0.70
C ALA A 196 8.61 11.56 0.32
N PHE A 197 8.05 12.53 1.03
CA PHE A 197 6.70 13.03 0.84
C PHE A 197 6.69 14.55 0.61
N PRO A 198 7.15 15.07 -0.54
CA PRO A 198 7.14 16.49 -0.83
C PRO A 198 5.71 17.01 -1.01
N ASN A 199 5.45 18.23 -0.57
CA ASN A 199 4.18 18.92 -0.78
C ASN A 199 4.30 19.95 -1.92
N GLN A 200 3.52 19.74 -2.98
CA GLN A 200 3.45 20.62 -4.16
C GLN A 200 2.14 21.42 -4.23
N ASP A 201 1.33 21.38 -3.18
CA ASP A 201 0.11 22.18 -3.04
C ASP A 201 0.37 23.39 -2.12
N ASP A 202 -0.33 24.50 -2.40
CA ASP A 202 -0.25 25.80 -1.72
C ASP A 202 -0.90 25.84 -0.32
N ILE A 203 -1.16 24.67 0.25
CA ILE A 203 -1.86 24.50 1.54
C ILE A 203 -1.12 23.52 2.45
N LEU A 204 -1.37 23.63 3.76
CA LEU A 204 -0.76 22.71 4.72
C LEU A 204 -1.34 21.31 4.59
N HIS A 205 -0.46 20.35 4.33
CA HIS A 205 -0.78 18.92 4.30
C HIS A 205 -0.11 18.18 5.46
N ASN A 206 -0.62 16.98 5.72
CA ASN A 206 -0.06 16.04 6.68
C ASN A 206 0.00 14.66 6.01
N VAL A 207 0.95 13.85 6.44
CA VAL A 207 1.11 12.47 6.03
C VAL A 207 1.27 11.64 7.30
N PHE A 208 0.37 10.68 7.49
CA PHE A 208 0.38 9.77 8.63
C PHE A 208 -0.07 8.37 8.23
N SER A 209 0.29 7.38 9.04
CA SER A 209 -0.23 6.02 8.98
C SER A 209 -0.39 5.49 10.40
N VAL A 210 -1.45 4.73 10.63
CA VAL A 210 -1.68 3.96 11.87
C VAL A 210 -1.54 2.44 11.62
N SER A 211 -1.05 2.06 10.45
CA SER A 211 -0.88 0.67 10.03
C SER A 211 0.19 -0.03 10.87
N PRO A 212 0.01 -1.30 11.27
CA PRO A 212 1.01 -2.01 12.09
C PRO A 212 2.43 -2.06 11.50
N ALA A 213 2.55 -2.15 10.16
CA ALA A 213 3.84 -2.18 9.47
C ALA A 213 4.56 -0.81 9.39
N ALA A 214 3.85 0.29 9.60
CA ALA A 214 4.43 1.64 9.66
C ALA A 214 3.47 2.59 10.39
N ASN A 215 3.71 2.85 11.67
CA ASN A 215 2.94 3.80 12.46
C ASN A 215 3.74 5.10 12.63
N PHE A 216 3.27 6.20 12.02
CA PHE A 216 3.97 7.47 12.03
C PHE A 216 3.04 8.66 11.73
N ASP A 217 3.47 9.86 12.11
CA ASP A 217 2.84 11.14 11.76
C ASP A 217 3.95 12.17 11.48
N LEU A 218 4.03 12.68 10.24
CA LEU A 218 5.05 13.66 9.85
C LEU A 218 4.70 15.10 10.28
N GLY A 219 3.55 15.30 10.94
CA GLY A 219 3.03 16.62 11.28
C GLY A 219 2.53 17.40 10.06
N LEU A 220 2.12 18.66 10.25
CA LEU A 220 1.76 19.54 9.14
C LEU A 220 3.02 20.10 8.45
N TYR A 221 2.94 20.38 7.16
CA TYR A 221 3.96 21.07 6.36
C TYR A 221 3.36 21.66 5.07
N GLY A 222 3.95 22.74 4.57
CA GLY A 222 3.47 23.56 3.47
C GLY A 222 4.16 23.31 2.14
N GLU A 223 3.88 24.18 1.17
CA GLU A 223 4.42 24.13 -0.20
C GLU A 223 5.96 24.09 -0.21
N GLY A 224 6.52 23.20 -1.04
CA GLY A 224 7.96 23.03 -1.22
C GLY A 224 8.67 22.27 -0.09
N GLU A 225 8.04 22.08 1.07
CA GLU A 225 8.58 21.25 2.15
C GLU A 225 8.48 19.76 1.80
N SER A 226 9.45 18.96 2.27
CA SER A 226 9.44 17.51 2.18
C SER A 226 9.84 16.89 3.51
N LYS A 227 9.22 15.75 3.82
CA LYS A 227 9.49 14.93 5.01
C LYS A 227 9.52 13.46 4.58
N SER A 228 10.28 12.63 5.27
CA SER A 228 10.49 11.24 4.87
C SER A 228 10.19 10.25 6.00
N HIS A 229 9.90 9.01 5.62
CA HIS A 229 9.77 7.87 6.54
C HIS A 229 10.48 6.64 5.97
N THR A 230 11.19 5.90 6.84
CA THR A 230 11.89 4.65 6.49
C THR A 230 11.05 3.47 6.93
N PHE A 231 10.73 2.57 6.00
CA PHE A 231 9.81 1.45 6.20
C PHE A 231 10.58 0.18 6.60
N SER A 232 10.78 -0.03 7.90
CA SER A 232 11.62 -1.12 8.43
C SER A 232 10.94 -2.49 8.55
N GLU A 233 9.61 -2.56 8.41
CA GLU A 233 8.84 -3.80 8.58
C GLU A 233 8.04 -4.15 7.30
N PRO A 234 8.00 -5.42 6.87
CA PRO A 234 7.22 -5.84 5.71
C PRO A 234 5.71 -5.81 6.00
N GLY A 235 4.92 -5.39 5.02
CA GLY A 235 3.46 -5.31 5.13
C GLY A 235 2.84 -4.13 4.38
N LEU A 236 1.54 -3.93 4.56
CA LEU A 236 0.82 -2.80 3.98
C LEU A 236 0.79 -1.62 4.96
N ALA A 237 1.22 -0.46 4.49
CA ALA A 237 1.04 0.83 5.15
C ALA A 237 0.07 1.70 4.35
N VAL A 238 -1.14 1.89 4.90
CA VAL A 238 -2.13 2.83 4.34
C VAL A 238 -1.82 4.23 4.85
N ILE A 239 -1.51 5.13 3.93
CA ILE A 239 -1.06 6.49 4.17
C ILE A 239 -2.22 7.46 3.95
N HIS A 240 -2.46 8.37 4.89
CA HIS A 240 -3.57 9.31 4.88
C HIS A 240 -3.12 10.76 5.13
N CYS A 241 -3.97 11.72 4.74
CA CYS A 241 -3.85 13.11 5.16
C CYS A 241 -4.85 13.45 6.25
N ASN A 242 -4.39 14.02 7.37
CA ASN A 242 -5.29 14.43 8.46
C ASN A 242 -6.15 15.67 8.13
N VAL A 243 -5.89 16.36 7.01
CA VAL A 243 -6.64 17.56 6.58
C VAL A 243 -7.74 17.22 5.57
N HIS A 244 -7.48 16.30 4.64
CA HIS A 244 -8.39 15.94 3.55
C HIS A 244 -8.67 14.44 3.58
N HIS A 245 -9.92 14.05 3.83
CA HIS A 245 -10.31 12.64 3.94
C HIS A 245 -10.04 11.86 2.64
N ALA A 246 -10.21 12.49 1.48
CA ALA A 246 -10.00 11.84 0.18
C ALA A 246 -8.53 11.56 -0.18
N MET A 247 -7.56 12.06 0.60
CA MET A 247 -6.15 11.83 0.35
C MET A 247 -5.69 10.51 0.98
N ARG A 248 -5.40 9.55 0.10
CA ARG A 248 -4.88 8.24 0.43
C ARG A 248 -3.75 7.86 -0.54
N ALA A 249 -2.75 7.15 -0.02
CA ALA A 249 -1.89 6.26 -0.80
C ALA A 249 -1.65 4.96 -0.03
N ASP A 250 -1.20 3.92 -0.70
CA ASP A 250 -0.88 2.62 -0.14
C ASP A 250 0.57 2.27 -0.46
N VAL A 251 1.39 2.03 0.58
CA VAL A 251 2.77 1.56 0.46
C VAL A 251 2.82 0.08 0.85
N LEU A 252 3.12 -0.79 -0.11
CA LEU A 252 3.35 -2.22 0.12
C LEU A 252 4.85 -2.47 0.31
N VAL A 253 5.26 -2.75 1.54
CA VAL A 253 6.64 -3.05 1.92
C VAL A 253 6.89 -4.55 1.75
N VAL A 254 7.85 -4.92 0.90
CA VAL A 254 8.18 -6.32 0.57
C VAL A 254 9.58 -6.73 1.06
N ASP A 255 9.68 -7.97 1.53
CA ASP A 255 10.87 -8.65 2.05
C ASP A 255 11.43 -9.69 1.05
N THR A 256 11.05 -9.56 -0.22
CA THR A 256 11.45 -10.44 -1.33
C THR A 256 11.80 -9.59 -2.55
N PRO A 257 12.86 -9.92 -3.31
CA PRO A 257 13.19 -9.22 -4.55
C PRO A 257 12.22 -9.60 -5.69
N PHE A 258 11.44 -10.67 -5.50
CA PHE A 258 10.51 -11.19 -6.49
C PHE A 258 9.16 -10.46 -6.36
N PHE A 259 9.05 -9.28 -6.96
CA PHE A 259 7.80 -8.54 -7.08
C PHE A 259 7.66 -7.86 -8.45
N ALA A 260 6.41 -7.66 -8.87
CA ALA A 260 6.05 -7.00 -10.12
C ALA A 260 4.75 -6.21 -9.95
N ARG A 261 4.62 -5.10 -10.70
CA ARG A 261 3.33 -4.42 -10.92
C ARG A 261 2.69 -4.98 -12.17
N ALA A 262 1.37 -5.18 -12.16
CA ALA A 262 0.63 -5.56 -13.36
C ALA A 262 0.63 -4.44 -14.42
N ASP A 263 0.78 -4.78 -15.69
CA ASP A 263 0.65 -3.82 -16.80
C ASP A 263 -0.82 -3.51 -17.13
N SER A 264 -1.10 -2.72 -18.18
CA SER A 264 -2.48 -2.42 -18.63
C SER A 264 -3.27 -3.65 -19.05
N ASP A 265 -2.57 -4.68 -19.53
CA ASP A 265 -3.20 -5.93 -19.92
C ASP A 265 -3.32 -6.88 -18.72
N GLY A 266 -2.91 -6.47 -17.52
CA GLY A 266 -2.87 -7.29 -16.32
C GLY A 266 -1.68 -8.26 -16.25
N ARG A 267 -0.73 -8.23 -17.19
CA ARG A 267 0.40 -9.17 -17.20
C ARG A 267 1.40 -8.80 -16.10
N PHE A 268 2.04 -9.82 -15.55
CA PHE A 268 3.22 -9.68 -14.70
C PHE A 268 4.25 -10.74 -15.06
N SER A 269 5.53 -10.43 -14.82
CA SER A 269 6.64 -11.36 -14.95
C SER A 269 7.66 -11.06 -13.85
N MET A 270 8.27 -12.10 -13.30
CA MET A 270 9.38 -12.02 -12.35
C MET A 270 10.47 -12.97 -12.85
N GLU A 271 11.68 -12.45 -13.06
CA GLU A 271 12.85 -13.23 -13.49
C GLU A 271 13.72 -13.64 -12.29
N GLY A 272 14.62 -14.61 -12.50
CA GLY A 272 15.61 -15.00 -11.49
C GLY A 272 15.02 -15.72 -10.27
N VAL A 273 13.75 -16.13 -10.32
CA VAL A 273 13.07 -16.76 -9.19
C VAL A 273 13.57 -18.19 -9.03
N GLU A 274 14.00 -18.56 -7.83
CA GLU A 274 14.48 -19.92 -7.57
C GLU A 274 13.39 -20.97 -7.81
N ALA A 275 13.72 -22.06 -8.52
CA ALA A 275 12.82 -23.20 -8.73
C ALA A 275 12.56 -24.00 -7.44
N LYS A 276 11.68 -23.47 -6.58
CA LYS A 276 11.21 -24.08 -5.32
C LYS A 276 9.74 -23.76 -5.05
N ALA A 277 9.19 -24.37 -3.99
CA ALA A 277 7.87 -24.02 -3.46
C ALA A 277 7.87 -22.64 -2.79
N GLY A 278 6.71 -21.98 -2.77
CA GLY A 278 6.52 -20.70 -2.09
C GLY A 278 5.09 -20.17 -2.17
N GLU A 279 4.85 -19.05 -1.49
CA GLU A 279 3.59 -18.32 -1.54
C GLU A 279 3.65 -17.21 -2.60
N LEU A 280 2.80 -17.32 -3.61
CA LEU A 280 2.49 -16.21 -4.50
C LEU A 280 1.39 -15.36 -3.88
N VAL A 281 1.62 -14.06 -3.80
CA VAL A 281 0.65 -13.09 -3.28
C VAL A 281 0.34 -12.07 -4.34
N ALA A 282 -0.95 -11.86 -4.61
CA ALA A 282 -1.45 -10.72 -5.37
C ALA A 282 -2.20 -9.78 -4.42
N TRP A 283 -1.95 -8.48 -4.54
CA TRP A 283 -2.60 -7.45 -3.74
C TRP A 283 -3.08 -6.30 -4.62
N HIS A 284 -4.30 -5.84 -4.35
CA HIS A 284 -4.89 -4.64 -4.94
C HIS A 284 -5.63 -3.87 -3.84
N PRO A 285 -5.59 -2.52 -3.78
CA PRO A 285 -6.21 -1.76 -2.69
C PRO A 285 -7.71 -2.06 -2.49
N ARG A 286 -8.43 -2.38 -3.58
CA ARG A 286 -9.87 -2.63 -3.57
C ARG A 286 -10.28 -4.11 -3.44
N ALA A 287 -9.36 -5.05 -3.67
CA ALA A 287 -9.58 -6.49 -3.43
C ALA A 287 -8.98 -6.95 -2.09
N GLY A 288 -7.78 -6.49 -1.76
CA GLY A 288 -6.98 -6.96 -0.63
C GLY A 288 -5.97 -8.01 -1.09
N PHE A 289 -5.56 -8.90 -0.18
CA PHE A 289 -4.57 -9.94 -0.46
C PHE A 289 -5.24 -11.24 -0.90
N MET A 290 -4.88 -11.74 -2.08
CA MET A 290 -5.04 -13.14 -2.48
C MET A 290 -3.68 -13.85 -2.32
N ARG A 291 -3.70 -15.07 -1.76
CA ARG A 291 -2.50 -15.87 -1.49
C ARG A 291 -2.68 -17.27 -2.09
N ARG A 292 -1.65 -17.77 -2.76
CA ARG A 292 -1.66 -19.08 -3.41
C ARG A 292 -0.30 -19.76 -3.22
N GLN A 293 -0.30 -20.96 -2.65
CA GLN A 293 0.89 -21.80 -2.62
C GLN A 293 1.14 -22.34 -4.04
N ILE A 294 2.37 -22.20 -4.53
CA ILE A 294 2.80 -22.70 -5.85
C ILE A 294 4.18 -23.38 -5.73
N THR A 295 4.53 -24.17 -6.73
CA THR A 295 5.87 -24.72 -6.92
C THR A 295 6.40 -24.24 -8.26
N LEU A 296 7.64 -23.74 -8.28
CA LEU A 296 8.32 -23.30 -9.50
C LEU A 296 9.27 -24.39 -10.03
N PRO A 297 9.42 -24.51 -11.37
CA PRO A 297 8.72 -23.76 -12.41
C PRO A 297 7.24 -24.16 -12.55
N THR A 298 6.41 -23.26 -13.06
CA THR A 298 5.03 -23.60 -13.47
C THR A 298 5.00 -24.17 -14.88
N GLU A 299 4.01 -25.02 -15.19
CA GLU A 299 3.84 -25.60 -16.54
C GLU A 299 3.31 -24.59 -17.57
N SER A 300 2.66 -23.52 -17.10
CA SER A 300 2.10 -22.44 -17.91
C SER A 300 2.01 -21.14 -17.10
N PRO A 301 1.86 -19.97 -17.75
CA PRO A 301 1.64 -18.70 -17.05
C PRO A 301 0.38 -18.74 -16.18
N LEU A 302 0.47 -18.18 -14.97
CA LEU A 302 -0.63 -18.24 -14.00
C LEU A 302 -1.70 -17.20 -14.29
N GLU A 303 -2.97 -17.59 -14.18
CA GLU A 303 -4.09 -16.65 -14.09
C GLU A 303 -4.50 -16.47 -12.62
N LEU A 304 -4.66 -15.22 -12.20
CA LEU A 304 -5.01 -14.81 -10.84
C LEU A 304 -6.20 -13.86 -10.88
N GLU A 305 -7.33 -14.27 -10.30
CA GLU A 305 -8.54 -13.45 -10.22
C GLU A 305 -8.59 -12.66 -8.91
N LEU A 306 -9.01 -11.39 -8.97
CA LEU A 306 -9.22 -10.50 -7.83
C LEU A 306 -10.56 -9.77 -7.96
N THR A 307 -11.53 -10.09 -7.10
CA THR A 307 -12.78 -9.33 -7.00
C THR A 307 -12.56 -8.01 -6.26
N LEU A 308 -12.92 -6.89 -6.89
CA LEU A 308 -12.92 -5.58 -6.26
C LEU A 308 -14.18 -5.41 -5.41
N VAL A 309 -14.02 -5.28 -4.09
CA VAL A 309 -15.14 -5.21 -3.12
C VAL A 309 -15.15 -3.94 -2.28
N ARG A 310 -14.11 -3.10 -2.36
CA ARG A 310 -14.02 -1.84 -1.60
C ARG A 310 -14.22 -0.63 -2.52
N PRO A 311 -14.80 0.48 -2.02
CA PRO A 311 -14.77 1.76 -2.73
C PRO A 311 -13.34 2.27 -2.88
N ARG A 312 -13.11 3.18 -3.83
CA ARG A 312 -11.80 3.82 -4.06
C ARG A 312 -11.28 4.57 -2.81
N ILE A 313 -12.16 5.19 -2.04
CA ILE A 313 -11.86 5.80 -0.74
C ILE A 313 -12.80 5.17 0.30
N PRO A 314 -12.35 4.14 1.05
CA PRO A 314 -13.08 3.62 2.20
C PRO A 314 -13.13 4.63 3.35
N ASP A 315 -14.17 4.55 4.17
CA ASP A 315 -14.25 5.34 5.41
C ASP A 315 -13.04 5.06 6.31
N HIS A 316 -12.42 6.13 6.82
CA HIS A 316 -11.33 6.04 7.78
C HIS A 316 -11.36 7.18 8.79
N LEU A 317 -10.64 6.98 9.89
CA LEU A 317 -10.50 7.96 10.96
C LEU A 317 -9.32 8.88 10.69
N ASN A 318 -9.37 10.07 11.29
CA ASN A 318 -8.27 11.01 11.35
C ASN A 318 -7.17 10.50 12.30
N LYS A 319 -6.02 11.18 12.36
CA LYS A 319 -4.86 10.72 13.15
C LYS A 319 -5.08 10.64 14.66
N SER A 320 -6.18 11.20 15.16
CA SER A 320 -6.59 11.13 16.57
C SER A 320 -7.68 10.07 16.82
N GLY A 321 -7.96 9.21 15.84
CA GLY A 321 -8.99 8.15 15.96
C GLY A 321 -10.42 8.68 15.95
N GLN A 322 -10.66 9.85 15.36
CA GLN A 322 -11.99 10.47 15.25
C GLN A 322 -12.43 10.57 13.79
N PRO A 323 -13.75 10.61 13.50
CA PRO A 323 -14.23 10.92 12.14
C PRO A 323 -13.70 12.27 11.65
N TYR A 324 -13.55 12.41 10.33
CA TYR A 324 -13.26 13.70 9.72
C TYR A 324 -14.43 14.66 9.95
N ARG A 325 -14.13 15.95 10.17
CA ARG A 325 -15.16 16.98 10.16
C ARG A 325 -15.69 17.12 8.74
N PRO A 326 -17.01 17.34 8.54
CA PRO A 326 -17.55 17.61 7.22
C PRO A 326 -16.80 18.79 6.57
N GLU A 327 -16.29 18.58 5.36
CA GLU A 327 -15.68 19.66 4.59
C GLU A 327 -16.75 20.74 4.36
N ARG A 328 -16.44 21.98 4.76
CA ARG A 328 -17.34 23.10 4.46
C ARG A 328 -17.36 23.27 2.93
N PRO A 329 -18.54 23.38 2.30
CA PRO A 329 -18.61 23.61 0.86
C PRO A 329 -17.79 24.86 0.52
N SER A 330 -16.98 24.78 -0.54
CA SER A 330 -16.20 25.91 -0.99
C SER A 330 -17.14 27.07 -1.34
N ARG A 331 -16.84 28.25 -0.80
CA ARG A 331 -17.46 29.48 -1.28
C ARG A 331 -16.95 29.69 -2.71
N ARG A 332 -17.85 29.54 -3.68
CA ARG A 332 -17.65 29.93 -5.08
C ARG A 332 -17.61 31.44 -5.21
#